data_AF-A0A524QJV7-F1
#
_entry.id   AF-A0A524QJV7-F1
#
_cell.length_a   1.000
_cell.length_b   1.000
_cell.length_c   1.000
_cell.angle_alpha   90.00
_cell.angle_beta   90.00
_cell.angle_gamma   90.00
#
_symmetry.space_group_name_H-M   'P 1'
#
loop_
_entity.id
_entity.type
_entity.pdbx_description
1 polymer ?
#
loop_
_entity_poly.entity_id
_entity_poly.type
_entity_poly.pdbx_seq_one_letter_code
_entity_poly.pdbx_strand_id
1 'polypeptide(L)' 'MALEIERKFLVKGEFRNEAENVTRIIQGYLSSVPERTVRVRIKGTRGFITVKGEGTISGATRYEWEKEIPVA' A
#
# COMPACT_ATOMS: atom_id res chain seq x y z
N MET A 1 -20.47 -1.05 -7.12
CA MET A 1 -19.10 -1.11 -6.57
C MET A 1 -18.82 0.23 -5.91
N ALA A 2 -18.40 0.24 -4.64
CA ALA A 2 -18.12 1.48 -3.91
C ALA A 2 -16.70 1.98 -4.24
N LEU A 3 -16.53 3.30 -4.33
CA LEU A 3 -15.24 3.94 -4.52
C LEU A 3 -14.58 4.13 -3.15
N GLU A 4 -13.38 3.59 -2.96
CA GLU A 4 -12.60 3.83 -1.75
C GLU A 4 -12.11 5.29 -1.73
N ILE A 5 -12.27 5.96 -0.59
CA ILE A 5 -11.78 7.33 -0.37
C ILE A 5 -10.74 7.29 0.76
N GLU A 6 -9.46 7.38 0.40
CA GLU A 6 -8.33 7.39 1.34
C GLU A 6 -7.79 8.82 1.55
N ARG A 7 -7.42 9.17 2.79
CA ARG A 7 -6.72 10.42 3.11
C ARG A 7 -5.49 10.14 3.97
N LYS A 8 -4.38 10.82 3.68
CA LYS A 8 -3.10 10.66 4.38
C LYS A 8 -2.75 11.92 5.14
N PHE A 9 -2.30 11.75 6.38
CA PHE A 9 -1.88 12.83 7.27
C PHE A 9 -0.47 12.57 7.81
N LEU A 10 0.24 13.65 8.12
CA LEU A 10 1.45 13.56 8.94
C LEU A 10 1.02 13.24 10.38
N VAL A 11 1.70 12.29 11.01
CA VAL A 11 1.45 11.91 12.41
C VAL A 11 2.46 12.61 13.31
N LYS A 12 2.02 13.16 14.44
CA LYS A 12 2.85 13.80 15.48
C LYS A 12 2.41 13.32 16.87
N GLY A 13 3.35 13.21 17.80
CA GLY A 13 3.10 12.81 19.19
C GLY A 13 3.09 11.30 19.44
N GLU A 14 2.68 10.91 20.65
CA GLU A 14 2.68 9.52 21.14
C GLU A 14 1.37 8.80 20.76
N PHE A 15 1.29 8.29 19.53
CA PHE A 15 0.11 7.54 19.05
C PHE A 15 0.24 6.02 19.25
N ARG A 16 1.45 5.52 19.52
CA ARG A 16 1.75 4.07 19.50
C ARG A 16 1.05 3.30 20.62
N ASN A 17 0.79 3.95 21.76
CA ASN A 17 0.10 3.33 22.89
C ASN A 17 -1.39 3.09 22.61
N GLU A 18 -1.97 3.76 21.62
CA GLU A 18 -3.35 3.59 21.17
C GLU A 18 -3.48 2.51 20.07
N ALA A 19 -2.37 1.88 19.67
CA ALA A 19 -2.40 0.89 18.60
C ALA A 19 -3.01 -0.44 19.08
N GLU A 20 -4.06 -0.89 18.41
CA GLU A 20 -4.70 -2.19 18.70
C GLU A 20 -3.91 -3.38 18.12
N ASN A 21 -3.14 -3.16 17.05
CA ASN A 21 -2.45 -4.21 16.32
C ASN A 21 -1.10 -3.73 15.76
N VAL A 22 -0.13 -4.65 15.72
CA VAL A 22 1.20 -4.41 15.13
C VAL A 22 1.44 -5.41 14.01
N THR A 23 1.82 -4.92 12.83
CA THR A 23 2.18 -5.78 11.69
C THR A 23 3.50 -5.33 11.09
N ARG A 24 4.49 -6.23 11.05
CA ARG A 24 5.74 -5.97 10.34
C ARG A 24 5.48 -5.95 8.84
N ILE A 25 5.92 -4.88 8.17
CA ILE A 25 5.81 -4.74 6.72
C ILE A 25 7.20 -4.53 6.14
N ILE A 26 7.55 -5.35 5.15
CA ILE A 26 8.76 -5.20 4.34
C ILE A 26 8.31 -5.06 2.90
N GLN A 27 8.87 -4.10 2.16
CA GLN A 27 8.45 -3.81 0.79
C GLN A 27 9.62 -3.41 -0.08
N GLY A 28 9.55 -3.79 -1.36
CA GLY A 28 10.47 -3.39 -2.41
C GLY A 28 9.70 -2.97 -3.65
N TYR A 29 10.19 -1.94 -4.34
CA TYR A 29 9.63 -1.51 -5.61
C TYR A 29 10.41 -2.15 -6.76
N LEU A 30 9.69 -2.80 -7.67
CA LEU A 30 10.24 -3.22 -8.96
C LEU A 30 10.16 -2.07 -9.98
N SER A 31 9.16 -1.20 -9.81
CA SER A 31 9.01 0.06 -10.55
C SER A 31 8.36 1.10 -9.64
N SER A 32 8.92 2.31 -9.62
CA SER A 32 8.38 3.48 -8.91
C SER A 32 7.81 4.55 -9.85
N VAL A 33 7.70 4.23 -11.15
CA VAL A 33 7.18 5.15 -12.17
C VAL A 33 5.67 5.34 -11.94
N PRO A 34 5.15 6.58 -11.85
CA PRO A 34 3.75 6.85 -11.47
C PRO A 34 2.71 6.11 -12.32
N GLU A 35 2.96 5.98 -13.61
CA GLU A 35 2.08 5.36 -14.60
C GLU A 35 2.02 3.83 -14.46
N ARG A 36 3.03 3.23 -13.81
CA ARG A 36 3.20 1.78 -13.64
C ARG A 36 4.02 1.45 -12.39
N THR A 37 3.48 1.75 -11.23
CA THR A 37 4.13 1.42 -9.96
C THR A 37 3.94 -0.06 -9.67
N VAL A 38 5.04 -0.79 -9.49
CA VAL A 38 5.01 -2.23 -9.17
C VAL A 38 5.78 -2.44 -7.88
N ARG A 39 5.12 -3.09 -6.91
CA ARG A 39 5.67 -3.32 -5.58
C ARG A 39 5.45 -4.77 -5.15
N VAL A 40 6.46 -5.33 -4.50
CA VAL A 40 6.35 -6.58 -3.74
C VAL A 40 6.39 -6.24 -2.25
N ARG A 41 5.52 -6.86 -1.46
CA ARG A 41 5.40 -6.60 -0.03
C ARG A 41 5.17 -7.88 0.75
N ILE A 42 5.87 -8.04 1.87
CA ILE A 42 5.52 -8.99 2.93
C ILE A 42 4.80 -8.21 4.04
N LYS A 43 3.58 -8.63 4.39
CA LYS A 43 2.77 -8.09 5.49
C LYS A 43 2.54 -9.20 6.52
N GLY A 44 3.29 -9.14 7.62
CA GLY A 44 3.39 -10.26 8.56
C GLY A 44 4.06 -11.45 7.90
N THR A 45 3.31 -12.53 7.67
CA THR A 45 3.77 -13.77 7.02
C THR A 45 3.20 -13.96 5.60
N ARG A 46 2.48 -12.97 5.06
CA ARG A 46 1.84 -13.05 3.74
C ARG A 46 2.55 -12.16 2.72
N GLY A 47 2.77 -12.69 1.52
CA GLY A 47 3.42 -11.99 0.41
C GLY A 47 2.39 -11.44 -0.59
N PHE A 48 2.66 -10.28 -1.16
CA PHE A 48 1.79 -9.63 -2.14
C PHE A 48 2.60 -9.00 -3.25
N ILE A 49 2.07 -9.07 -4.48
CA ILE A 49 2.46 -8.21 -5.59
C ILE A 49 1.31 -7.23 -5.88
N THR A 50 1.65 -5.95 -5.99
CA THR A 50 0.71 -4.88 -6.30
C THR A 50 1.16 -4.13 -7.56
N VAL A 51 0.25 -3.91 -8.49
CA VAL A 51 0.42 -3.04 -9.66
C VAL A 51 -0.55 -1.87 -9.56
N LYS A 52 -0.03 -0.65 -9.60
CA LYS A 52 -0.82 0.59 -9.57
C LYS A 52 -0.58 1.38 -10.85
N GLY A 53 -1.66 1.80 -11.48
CA GLY A 53 -1.63 2.76 -12.58
C GLY A 53 -1.47 4.20 -12.08
N GLU A 54 -1.50 5.12 -13.05
CA GLU A 54 -1.44 6.56 -12.79
C GLU A 54 -2.57 7.01 -11.86
N GLY A 55 -2.26 7.95 -10.96
CA GLY A 55 -3.26 8.60 -10.13
C GLY A 55 -4.09 9.59 -10.94
N THR A 56 -5.36 9.78 -10.56
CA THR A 56 -6.14 10.92 -11.07
C THR A 56 -5.54 12.25 -10.60
N ILE A 57 -5.92 13.36 -11.24
CA ILE A 57 -5.43 14.72 -10.92
C ILE A 57 -5.67 15.08 -9.43
N SER A 58 -6.77 14.60 -8.84
CA SER A 58 -7.07 14.81 -7.41
C SER A 58 -6.19 13.95 -6.48
N GLY A 59 -5.46 12.98 -7.01
CA GLY A 59 -4.65 12.01 -6.27
C GLY A 59 -5.45 10.99 -5.47
N ALA A 60 -6.78 11.08 -5.50
CA ALA A 60 -7.68 10.33 -4.62
C ALA A 60 -7.99 8.91 -5.12
N THR A 61 -7.77 8.64 -6.41
CA THR A 61 -8.14 7.36 -7.03
C THR A 61 -7.11 6.93 -8.06
N ARG A 62 -6.98 5.62 -8.28
CA ARG A 62 -6.18 5.01 -9.35
C ARG A 62 -6.65 3.58 -9.60
N TYR A 63 -6.29 3.02 -10.74
CA TYR A 63 -6.40 1.57 -10.93
C TYR A 63 -5.34 0.85 -10.11
N GLU A 64 -5.77 -0.17 -9.38
CA GLU A 64 -4.91 -0.99 -8.55
C GLU A 64 -5.32 -2.45 -8.67
N TRP A 65 -4.34 -3.31 -8.86
CA TRP A 65 -4.49 -4.76 -8.83
C TRP A 65 -3.50 -5.32 -7.83
N GLU A 66 -3.98 -6.17 -6.93
CA GLU A 66 -3.17 -6.85 -5.94
C GLU A 66 -3.45 -8.34 -5.97
N LYS A 67 -2.38 -9.13 -5.80
CA LYS A 67 -2.48 -10.59 -5.70
C LYS A 67 -1.53 -11.10 -4.63
N GLU A 68 -2.04 -12.02 -3.81
CA GLU A 68 -1.23 -12.77 -2.85
C GLU A 68 -0.27 -13.71 -3.59
N ILE A 69 0.97 -13.77 -3.13
CA ILE A 69 2.03 -14.62 -3.65
C ILE A 69 2.70 -15.37 -2.49
N PRO A 70 3.28 -16.56 -2.73
CA PRO A 70 4.04 -17.28 -1.71
C PRO A 70 5.18 -16.44 -1.13
N VAL A 71 5.42 -16.60 0.17
CA VAL A 71 6.67 -16.19 0.81
C VAL A 71 7.65 -17.35 0.64
N ALA A 72 8.90 -17.04 0.29
CA ALA A 72 9.96 -18.02 0.04
C ALA A 72 10.16 -18.99 1.22
#